data_AF-A0A661UF73-F1
#
_entry.id   AF-A0A661UF73-F1
#
_cell.length_a   1.000
_cell.length_b   1.000
_cell.length_c   1.000
_cell.angle_alpha   90.00
_cell.angle_beta   90.00
_cell.angle_gamma   90.00
#
_symmetry.space_group_name_H-M   'P 1'
#
loop_
_entity.id
_entity.type
_entity.pdbx_description
1 polymer ?
#
loop_
_entity_poly.entity_id
_entity_poly.type
_entity_poly.pdbx_seq_one_letter_code
_entity_poly.pdbx_strand_id
1 'polypeptide(L)'
;MNIEFHYYMTKLLALNAGFEQDEAEIIAYSSQYVDDNNQSFQIETPEGEIYSNYISQTLNITKPQKQLMRVYLLFHFLPGDPTSYRARRKDGKMHMLMVTPASSHAQELYYDATTTENLYLLGIASHMLSDTLSHQNFVGTFDEINAMKGLWETLIPNIGHADAGYRPDIPNLIWEDPRLVKDHSIIDNKERVLTAAQKLYSNFLIITSM
;
A
#
# COMPACT_ATOMS: atom_id res chain seq x y z
N MET A 1 4.90 1.90 -1.77
CA MET A 1 5.69 2.83 -2.64
C MET A 1 6.50 3.75 -1.74
N ASN A 2 7.17 4.79 -2.27
CA ASN A 2 7.88 5.77 -1.46
C ASN A 2 7.16 7.14 -1.45
N ILE A 3 7.76 8.13 -0.77
CA ILE A 3 7.26 9.51 -0.68
C ILE A 3 7.07 10.20 -2.04
N GLU A 4 7.86 9.85 -3.05
CA GLU A 4 7.72 10.39 -4.41
C GLU A 4 6.35 10.06 -4.99
N PHE A 5 5.81 8.88 -4.65
CA PHE A 5 4.46 8.51 -5.07
C PHE A 5 3.40 8.94 -4.05
N HIS A 6 3.48 8.46 -2.81
CA HIS A 6 2.41 8.59 -1.83
C HIS A 6 2.08 10.06 -1.50
N TYR A 7 3.09 10.95 -1.50
CA TYR A 7 2.87 12.37 -1.34
C TYR A 7 2.84 13.12 -2.68
N TYR A 8 3.97 13.16 -3.40
CA TYR A 8 4.13 14.10 -4.52
C TYR A 8 3.27 13.72 -5.73
N MET A 9 3.28 12.45 -6.15
CA MET A 9 2.42 12.00 -7.25
C MET A 9 0.95 12.12 -6.88
N THR A 10 0.55 11.68 -5.69
CA THR A 10 -0.84 11.81 -5.20
C THR A 10 -1.31 13.27 -5.26
N LYS A 11 -0.51 14.22 -4.75
CA LYS A 11 -0.81 15.66 -4.80
C LYS A 11 -0.96 16.15 -6.23
N LEU A 12 -0.03 15.79 -7.11
CA LEU A 12 -0.07 16.18 -8.52
C LEU A 12 -1.34 15.67 -9.20
N LEU A 13 -1.71 14.41 -8.96
CA LEU A 13 -2.90 13.80 -9.55
C LEU A 13 -4.18 14.46 -9.03
N ALA A 14 -4.27 14.77 -7.73
CA ALA A 14 -5.41 15.46 -7.15
C ALA A 14 -5.58 16.88 -7.75
N LEU A 15 -4.50 17.66 -7.85
CA LEU A 15 -4.53 18.98 -8.50
C LEU A 15 -4.97 18.89 -9.97
N ASN A 16 -4.43 17.93 -10.73
CA ASN A 16 -4.82 17.74 -12.12
C ASN A 16 -6.27 17.24 -12.29
N ALA A 17 -6.86 16.66 -11.24
CA ALA A 17 -8.25 16.23 -11.25
C ALA A 17 -9.20 17.39 -10.94
N GLY A 18 -8.71 18.50 -10.36
CA GLY A 18 -9.51 19.68 -10.07
C GLY A 18 -9.76 19.96 -8.59
N PHE A 19 -9.09 19.24 -7.67
CA PHE A 19 -9.08 19.62 -6.25
C PHE A 19 -8.34 20.94 -6.05
N GLU A 20 -8.81 21.76 -5.11
CA GLU A 20 -8.12 22.97 -4.70
C GLU A 20 -6.77 22.64 -4.04
N GLN A 21 -5.89 23.64 -3.94
CA GLN A 21 -4.52 23.42 -3.48
C GLN A 21 -4.44 22.86 -2.05
N ASP A 22 -5.29 23.34 -1.16
CA ASP A 22 -5.41 22.89 0.23
C ASP A 22 -6.04 21.50 0.34
N GLU A 23 -7.05 21.20 -0.48
CA GLU A 23 -7.64 19.86 -0.56
C GLU A 23 -6.62 18.81 -1.02
N ALA A 24 -5.90 19.12 -2.10
CA ALA A 24 -4.85 18.24 -2.62
C ALA A 24 -3.70 18.04 -1.61
N GLU A 25 -3.37 19.06 -0.81
CA GLU A 25 -2.43 18.96 0.32
C GLU A 25 -2.95 17.99 1.39
N ILE A 26 -4.23 18.09 1.78
CA ILE A 26 -4.84 17.20 2.77
C ILE A 26 -4.81 15.75 2.28
N ILE A 27 -5.20 15.49 1.03
CA ILE A 27 -5.20 14.15 0.44
C ILE A 27 -3.78 13.58 0.44
N ALA A 28 -2.81 14.33 -0.07
CA ALA A 28 -1.42 13.89 -0.19
C ALA A 28 -0.75 13.68 1.16
N TYR A 29 -0.94 14.60 2.11
CA TYR A 29 -0.45 14.47 3.47
C TYR A 29 -1.05 13.23 4.12
N SER A 30 -2.37 13.03 4.02
CA SER A 30 -3.05 11.88 4.63
C SER A 30 -2.61 10.56 4.00
N SER A 31 -2.31 10.53 2.70
CA SER A 31 -1.73 9.36 2.05
C SER A 31 -0.35 9.06 2.61
N GLN A 32 0.58 10.01 2.63
CA GLN A 32 1.93 9.80 3.16
C GLN A 32 1.93 9.49 4.67
N TYR A 33 1.00 10.08 5.41
CA TYR A 33 0.91 9.89 6.86
C TYR A 33 0.61 8.43 7.24
N VAL A 34 0.07 7.61 6.33
CA VAL A 34 -0.07 6.17 6.57
C VAL A 34 1.28 5.51 6.85
N ASP A 35 2.33 5.87 6.11
CA ASP A 35 3.71 5.42 6.35
C ASP A 35 4.36 6.13 7.55
N ASP A 36 4.10 7.43 7.72
CA ASP A 36 4.76 8.22 8.76
C ASP A 36 4.17 7.95 10.17
N ASN A 37 2.94 7.46 10.26
CA ASN A 37 2.22 7.17 11.50
C ASN A 37 2.70 5.87 12.17
N ASN A 38 3.90 5.96 12.73
CA ASN A 38 4.61 4.87 13.42
C ASN A 38 4.72 5.05 14.94
N GLN A 39 4.13 6.12 15.48
CA GLN A 39 4.18 6.47 16.90
C GLN A 39 2.78 6.73 17.44
N SER A 40 2.54 6.24 18.66
CA SER A 40 1.35 6.58 19.43
C SER A 40 1.58 7.88 20.20
N PHE A 41 0.66 8.80 20.04
CA PHE A 41 0.56 10.07 20.73
C PHE A 41 -0.65 10.03 21.67
N GLN A 42 -0.51 10.69 22.81
CA GLN A 42 -1.63 11.02 23.69
C GLN A 42 -1.88 12.51 23.57
N ILE A 43 -3.09 12.88 23.18
CA ILE A 43 -3.50 14.25 22.94
C ILE A 43 -4.64 14.54 23.89
N GLU A 44 -4.47 15.57 24.72
CA GLU A 44 -5.55 16.08 25.57
C GLU A 44 -6.41 17.04 24.74
N THR A 45 -7.71 16.78 24.68
CA THR A 45 -8.68 17.66 24.01
C THR A 45 -8.92 18.92 24.85
N PRO A 46 -9.48 20.01 24.28
CA PRO A 46 -9.88 21.18 25.04
C PRO A 46 -10.85 20.87 26.20
N GLU A 47 -11.61 19.77 26.09
CA GLU A 47 -12.55 19.28 27.10
C GLU A 47 -11.88 18.43 28.19
N GLY A 48 -10.57 18.16 28.08
CA GLY A 48 -9.80 17.37 29.03
C GLY A 48 -9.84 15.85 28.79
N GLU A 49 -10.36 15.41 27.63
CA GLU A 49 -10.35 13.99 27.27
C GLU A 49 -8.99 13.59 26.67
N ILE A 50 -8.51 12.37 26.95
CA ILE A 50 -7.28 11.86 26.36
C ILE A 50 -7.62 11.03 25.12
N TYR A 51 -7.28 11.56 23.95
CA TYR A 51 -7.28 10.83 22.69
C TYR A 51 -5.93 10.11 22.50
N SER A 52 -5.98 8.88 21.99
CA SER A 52 -4.79 8.14 21.54
C SER A 52 -4.97 7.68 20.10
N ASN A 53 -4.03 8.02 19.21
CA ASN A 53 -4.09 7.54 17.84
C ASN A 53 -3.72 6.05 17.75
N TYR A 54 -4.26 5.41 16.72
CA TYR A 54 -3.81 4.09 16.28
C TYR A 54 -2.73 4.26 15.20
N ILE A 55 -1.63 3.54 15.32
CA ILE A 55 -0.56 3.56 14.32
C ILE A 55 -0.98 2.78 13.07
N SER A 56 -0.45 3.15 11.91
CA SER A 56 -0.66 2.44 10.63
C SER A 56 0.62 1.77 10.12
N GLN A 57 1.79 2.19 10.60
CA GLN A 57 3.09 1.65 10.22
C GLN A 57 3.90 1.24 11.46
N THR A 58 4.85 0.32 11.31
CA THR A 58 5.88 0.07 12.33
C THR A 58 7.28 0.11 11.71
N LEU A 59 8.19 0.88 12.32
CA LEU A 59 9.58 1.00 11.86
C LEU A 59 10.42 -0.24 12.19
N ASN A 60 9.97 -1.09 13.11
CA ASN A 60 10.72 -2.25 13.57
C ASN A 60 9.99 -3.55 13.26
N ILE A 61 10.16 -4.02 12.02
CA ILE A 61 9.65 -5.31 11.54
C ILE A 61 10.20 -6.52 12.32
N THR A 62 11.28 -6.37 13.11
CA THR A 62 11.86 -7.44 13.94
C THR A 62 11.21 -7.56 15.32
N LYS A 63 10.36 -6.60 15.72
CA LYS A 63 9.52 -6.67 16.92
C LYS A 63 8.03 -6.58 16.57
N PRO A 64 7.53 -7.50 15.72
CA PRO A 64 6.14 -7.50 15.30
C PRO A 64 5.23 -7.74 16.51
N GLN A 65 4.40 -6.78 16.87
CA GLN A 65 3.34 -7.04 17.83
C GLN A 65 2.19 -7.71 17.06
N LYS A 66 1.72 -8.88 17.50
CA LYS A 66 0.62 -9.61 16.83
C LYS A 66 -0.62 -8.74 16.56
N GLN A 67 -0.87 -7.72 17.39
CA GLN A 67 -1.95 -6.76 17.24
C GLN A 67 -1.74 -5.80 16.04
N LEU A 68 -0.49 -5.53 15.65
CA LEU A 68 -0.09 -4.64 14.57
C LEU A 68 -0.03 -5.35 13.21
N MET A 69 -0.09 -6.68 13.16
CA MET A 69 -0.19 -7.40 11.88
C MET A 69 -1.41 -6.99 11.06
N ARG A 70 -2.48 -6.56 11.74
CA ARG A 70 -3.68 -6.03 11.10
C ARG A 70 -3.41 -4.72 10.37
N VAL A 71 -2.51 -3.87 10.86
CA VAL A 71 -2.22 -2.60 10.20
C VAL A 71 -1.57 -2.83 8.83
N TYR A 72 -0.66 -3.80 8.74
CA TYR A 72 -0.06 -4.17 7.46
C TYR A 72 -1.08 -4.67 6.46
N LEU A 73 -1.97 -5.58 6.87
CA LEU A 73 -3.01 -6.10 5.98
C LEU A 73 -3.99 -5.02 5.51
N LEU A 74 -4.36 -4.08 6.37
CA LEU A 74 -5.37 -3.08 6.05
C LEU A 74 -4.81 -1.90 5.26
N PHE A 75 -3.60 -1.44 5.57
CA PHE A 75 -3.04 -0.22 5.00
C PHE A 75 -2.02 -0.47 3.88
N HIS A 76 -1.27 -1.58 3.92
CA HIS A 76 -0.10 -1.79 3.03
C HIS A 76 -0.19 -3.04 2.16
N PHE A 77 -0.94 -4.06 2.57
CA PHE A 77 -0.99 -5.36 1.92
C PHE A 77 -2.42 -5.89 1.83
N LEU A 78 -3.34 -5.05 1.31
CA LEU A 78 -4.72 -5.45 1.15
C LEU A 78 -4.82 -6.67 0.20
N PRO A 79 -5.39 -7.80 0.65
CA PRO A 79 -5.53 -8.97 -0.19
C PRO A 79 -6.44 -8.75 -1.39
N GLY A 80 -6.25 -9.57 -2.44
CA GLY A 80 -7.21 -9.66 -3.52
C GLY A 80 -7.45 -11.10 -3.95
N ASP A 81 -7.47 -11.36 -5.26
CA ASP A 81 -7.78 -12.69 -5.79
C ASP A 81 -6.52 -13.57 -5.87
N PRO A 82 -6.31 -14.52 -4.94
CA PRO A 82 -5.13 -15.37 -4.94
C PRO A 82 -5.11 -16.36 -6.12
N THR A 83 -6.22 -16.53 -6.84
CA THR A 83 -6.32 -17.41 -8.02
C THR A 83 -5.89 -16.72 -9.31
N SER A 84 -5.65 -15.41 -9.26
CA SER A 84 -5.18 -14.60 -10.39
C SER A 84 -3.93 -15.21 -11.02
N TYR A 85 -3.90 -15.22 -12.36
CA TYR A 85 -2.74 -15.70 -13.12
C TYR A 85 -1.45 -14.96 -12.73
N ARG A 86 -1.54 -13.67 -12.36
CA ARG A 86 -0.41 -12.85 -11.92
C ARG A 86 0.14 -13.21 -10.53
N ALA A 87 -0.62 -13.95 -9.72
CA ALA A 87 -0.22 -14.44 -8.40
C ALA A 87 0.42 -15.84 -8.43
N ARG A 88 0.53 -16.48 -9.60
CA ARG A 88 1.03 -17.85 -9.71
C ARG A 88 2.53 -17.95 -9.43
N ARG A 89 2.88 -18.93 -8.60
CA ARG A 89 4.25 -19.22 -8.18
C ARG A 89 4.82 -20.46 -8.84
N LYS A 90 6.16 -20.51 -8.95
CA LYS A 90 6.90 -21.69 -9.46
C LYS A 90 6.76 -22.91 -8.55
N ASP A 91 6.61 -22.70 -7.25
CA ASP A 91 6.47 -23.76 -6.24
C ASP A 91 5.03 -24.26 -6.07
N GLY A 92 4.07 -23.70 -6.82
CA GLY A 92 2.66 -24.08 -6.75
C GLY A 92 1.93 -23.63 -5.48
N LYS A 93 2.60 -22.89 -4.57
CA LYS A 93 1.98 -22.38 -3.35
C LYS A 93 1.01 -21.24 -3.68
N MET A 94 -0.04 -21.12 -2.87
CA MET A 94 -1.04 -20.06 -2.91
C MET A 94 -1.32 -19.60 -1.47
N HIS A 95 -1.66 -18.33 -1.27
CA HIS A 95 -2.03 -17.81 0.04
C HIS A 95 -3.25 -16.89 -0.05
N MET A 96 -4.22 -17.04 0.84
CA MET A 96 -5.50 -16.30 0.78
C MET A 96 -5.33 -14.79 0.99
N LEU A 97 -4.28 -14.37 1.71
CA LEU A 97 -3.97 -12.96 1.94
C LEU A 97 -3.05 -12.36 0.87
N MET A 98 -2.93 -12.98 -0.29
CA MET A 98 -2.06 -12.48 -1.37
C MET A 98 -2.54 -11.13 -1.88
N VAL A 99 -1.63 -10.16 -1.93
CA VAL A 99 -1.89 -8.88 -2.59
C VAL A 99 -1.93 -9.07 -4.09
N THR A 100 -2.98 -8.54 -4.72
CA THR A 100 -3.14 -8.50 -6.17
C THR A 100 -3.53 -7.09 -6.59
N PRO A 101 -3.18 -6.66 -7.83
CA PRO A 101 -3.29 -5.27 -8.22
C PRO A 101 -4.75 -4.80 -8.23
N ALA A 102 -5.04 -3.69 -7.52
CA ALA A 102 -6.34 -3.02 -7.50
C ALA A 102 -7.50 -4.01 -7.35
N SER A 103 -7.44 -4.85 -6.31
CA SER A 103 -8.45 -5.88 -6.05
C SER A 103 -9.87 -5.30 -5.98
N SER A 104 -10.90 -6.13 -6.17
CA SER A 104 -12.30 -5.68 -6.04
C SER A 104 -12.55 -5.01 -4.69
N HIS A 105 -12.03 -5.60 -3.61
CA HIS A 105 -12.11 -5.03 -2.26
C HIS A 105 -11.38 -3.68 -2.14
N ALA A 106 -10.21 -3.53 -2.77
CA ALA A 106 -9.49 -2.26 -2.78
C ALA A 106 -10.29 -1.16 -3.49
N GLN A 107 -10.93 -1.50 -4.61
CA GLN A 107 -11.78 -0.57 -5.37
C GLN A 107 -13.07 -0.23 -4.62
N GLU A 108 -13.69 -1.18 -3.93
CA GLU A 108 -14.87 -0.96 -3.09
C GLU A 108 -14.56 -0.05 -1.90
N LEU A 109 -13.50 -0.34 -1.14
CA LEU A 109 -13.08 0.51 -0.01
C LEU A 109 -12.71 1.94 -0.47
N TYR A 110 -12.07 2.07 -1.63
CA TYR A 110 -11.79 3.39 -2.19
C TYR A 110 -13.09 4.11 -2.56
N TYR A 111 -14.00 3.43 -3.26
CA TYR A 111 -15.30 4.00 -3.62
C TYR A 111 -16.04 4.49 -2.37
N ASP A 112 -16.10 3.69 -1.30
CA ASP A 112 -16.72 4.10 -0.04
C ASP A 112 -16.09 5.39 0.51
N ALA A 113 -14.76 5.51 0.46
CA ALA A 113 -14.08 6.74 0.88
C ALA A 113 -14.53 7.97 0.06
N THR A 114 -14.76 7.81 -1.26
CA THR A 114 -15.27 8.90 -2.12
C THR A 114 -16.67 9.36 -1.73
N THR A 115 -17.49 8.50 -1.11
CA THR A 115 -18.87 8.84 -0.69
C THR A 115 -18.95 9.62 0.62
N THR A 116 -17.83 9.75 1.36
CA THR A 116 -17.83 10.37 2.70
C THR A 116 -17.53 11.88 2.71
N GLU A 117 -17.13 12.45 1.56
CA GLU A 117 -16.59 13.82 1.45
C GLU A 117 -15.36 14.09 2.36
N ASN A 118 -14.77 13.05 2.96
CA ASN A 118 -13.66 13.17 3.88
C ASN A 118 -12.33 13.00 3.15
N LEU A 119 -11.65 14.12 2.91
CA LEU A 119 -10.35 14.15 2.21
C LEU A 119 -9.24 13.36 2.92
N TYR A 120 -9.31 13.23 4.25
CA TYR A 120 -8.35 12.41 5.01
C TYR A 120 -8.54 10.93 4.71
N LEU A 121 -9.80 10.45 4.70
CA LEU A 121 -10.12 9.07 4.32
C LEU A 121 -9.77 8.80 2.86
N LEU A 122 -10.00 9.77 1.97
CA LEU A 122 -9.62 9.67 0.57
C LEU A 122 -8.10 9.51 0.40
N GLY A 123 -7.30 10.27 1.14
CA GLY A 123 -5.84 10.12 1.16
C GLY A 123 -5.39 8.75 1.68
N ILE A 124 -5.97 8.28 2.79
CA ILE A 124 -5.67 6.94 3.35
C ILE A 124 -6.03 5.83 2.35
N ALA A 125 -7.20 5.93 1.68
CA ALA A 125 -7.60 4.97 0.65
C ALA A 125 -6.68 5.02 -0.58
N SER A 126 -6.18 6.21 -0.94
CA SER A 126 -5.19 6.40 -2.01
C SER A 126 -3.88 5.71 -1.73
N HIS A 127 -3.40 5.78 -0.50
CA HIS A 127 -2.24 5.02 -0.05
C HIS A 127 -2.46 3.51 -0.25
N MET A 128 -3.51 2.98 0.37
CA MET A 128 -3.83 1.55 0.36
C MET A 128 -3.97 1.02 -1.07
N LEU A 129 -4.72 1.72 -1.93
CA LEU A 129 -4.93 1.29 -3.30
C LEU A 129 -3.60 1.24 -4.06
N SER A 130 -2.74 2.26 -3.90
CA SER A 130 -1.42 2.32 -4.55
C SER A 130 -0.50 1.19 -4.11
N ASP A 131 -0.54 0.84 -2.83
CA ASP A 131 0.23 -0.26 -2.28
C ASP A 131 -0.24 -1.63 -2.82
N THR A 132 -1.51 -1.81 -3.17
CA THR A 132 -1.94 -3.04 -3.87
C THR A 132 -1.25 -3.24 -5.23
N LEU A 133 -0.82 -2.17 -5.89
CA LEU A 133 -0.09 -2.23 -7.16
C LEU A 133 1.40 -2.52 -6.92
N SER A 134 1.99 -2.03 -5.83
CA SER A 134 3.43 -2.17 -5.59
C SER A 134 3.77 -3.48 -4.89
N HIS A 135 2.96 -3.86 -3.92
CA HIS A 135 3.19 -5.02 -3.06
C HIS A 135 2.56 -6.31 -3.57
N GLN A 136 2.25 -6.38 -4.87
CA GLN A 136 1.76 -7.60 -5.52
C GLN A 136 2.66 -8.78 -5.17
N ASN A 137 2.03 -9.93 -4.93
CA ASN A 137 2.71 -11.21 -4.65
C ASN A 137 3.42 -11.31 -3.28
N PHE A 138 3.11 -10.38 -2.38
CA PHE A 138 3.47 -10.45 -0.97
C PHE A 138 2.21 -10.58 -0.10
N VAL A 139 2.41 -10.96 1.15
CA VAL A 139 1.38 -10.97 2.19
C VAL A 139 1.85 -10.11 3.36
N GLY A 140 0.96 -9.31 3.94
CA GLY A 140 1.26 -8.46 5.11
C GLY A 140 1.47 -9.23 6.41
N THR A 141 1.73 -10.54 6.35
CA THR A 141 1.89 -11.45 7.49
C THR A 141 3.25 -12.15 7.49
N PHE A 142 3.63 -12.71 8.64
CA PHE A 142 4.77 -13.62 8.73
C PHE A 142 4.45 -14.90 7.98
N ASP A 143 5.04 -15.10 6.82
CA ASP A 143 4.81 -16.29 6.01
C ASP A 143 5.98 -16.55 5.07
N GLU A 144 6.35 -17.82 4.91
CA GLU A 144 7.41 -18.27 4.00
C GLU A 144 7.15 -17.91 2.53
N ILE A 145 5.91 -17.59 2.16
CA ILE A 145 5.56 -17.13 0.81
C ILE A 145 6.26 -15.81 0.46
N ASN A 146 6.58 -14.99 1.46
CA ASN A 146 7.31 -13.74 1.30
C ASN A 146 8.81 -13.94 1.01
N ALA A 147 9.36 -15.11 1.34
CA ALA A 147 10.79 -15.35 1.32
C ALA A 147 11.40 -15.24 -0.08
N MET A 148 12.40 -14.36 -0.23
CA MET A 148 13.20 -14.25 -1.44
C MET A 148 14.40 -15.19 -1.28
N LYS A 149 14.46 -16.30 -2.04
CA LYS A 149 15.51 -17.32 -1.85
C LYS A 149 16.91 -16.74 -2.12
N GLY A 150 17.71 -16.58 -1.07
CA GLY A 150 19.15 -16.26 -1.13
C GLY A 150 19.86 -16.53 0.21
N LEU A 151 21.19 -16.34 0.25
CA LEU A 151 22.06 -16.66 1.39
C LEU A 151 21.96 -15.64 2.55
N TRP A 152 21.46 -14.43 2.30
CA TRP A 152 21.47 -13.31 3.26
C TRP A 152 20.09 -13.05 3.88
N GLU A 153 19.03 -13.63 3.31
CA GLU A 153 17.63 -13.47 3.70
C GLU A 153 17.24 -14.29 4.95
N THR A 154 18.17 -15.05 5.54
CA THR A 154 17.89 -15.84 6.77
C THR A 154 17.87 -15.02 8.06
N LEU A 155 18.24 -13.74 8.01
CA LEU A 155 18.27 -12.82 9.17
C LEU A 155 17.12 -11.79 9.17
N ILE A 156 16.34 -11.72 8.09
CA ILE A 156 15.24 -10.77 7.91
C ILE A 156 13.91 -11.51 8.12
N PRO A 157 12.95 -10.94 8.84
CA PRO A 157 11.64 -11.55 8.99
C PRO A 157 10.90 -11.60 7.64
N ASN A 158 10.31 -12.75 7.31
CA ASN A 158 9.47 -12.97 6.12
C ASN A 158 8.09 -12.27 6.24
N ILE A 159 8.08 -10.95 6.38
CA ILE A 159 6.88 -10.12 6.46
C ILE A 159 6.84 -9.12 5.30
N GLY A 160 5.72 -9.08 4.58
CA GLY A 160 5.57 -8.21 3.43
C GLY A 160 6.71 -8.41 2.43
N HIS A 161 7.27 -7.31 1.93
CA HIS A 161 8.40 -7.34 1.02
C HIS A 161 9.77 -7.15 1.71
N ALA A 162 9.89 -7.40 3.01
CA ALA A 162 11.13 -7.17 3.76
C ALA A 162 12.36 -7.83 3.10
N ASP A 163 12.24 -9.10 2.68
CA ASP A 163 13.28 -9.83 1.95
C ASP A 163 13.59 -9.27 0.55
N ALA A 164 12.61 -8.64 -0.11
CA ALA A 164 12.82 -7.97 -1.38
C ALA A 164 13.46 -6.58 -1.20
N GLY A 165 13.56 -6.09 0.04
CA GLY A 165 14.05 -4.75 0.39
C GLY A 165 13.17 -3.65 -0.21
N TYR A 166 13.80 -2.58 -0.67
CA TYR A 166 13.13 -1.44 -1.30
C TYR A 166 12.73 -1.69 -2.77
N ARG A 167 13.02 -2.88 -3.33
CA ARG A 167 12.79 -3.13 -4.76
C ARG A 167 11.36 -2.83 -5.19
N PRO A 168 10.29 -3.25 -4.49
CA PRO A 168 8.92 -2.94 -4.90
C PRO A 168 8.59 -1.44 -4.89
N ASP A 169 9.32 -0.64 -4.13
CA ASP A 169 9.02 0.78 -3.91
C ASP A 169 9.80 1.73 -4.82
N ILE A 170 10.81 1.25 -5.55
CA ILE A 170 11.62 2.07 -6.46
C ILE A 170 10.85 2.23 -7.80
N PRO A 171 10.32 3.41 -8.14
CA PRO A 171 9.31 3.54 -9.19
C PRO A 171 9.73 3.08 -10.59
N ASN A 172 11.01 3.21 -10.94
CA ASN A 172 11.54 2.88 -12.27
C ASN A 172 12.34 1.58 -12.31
N LEU A 173 12.34 0.78 -11.23
CA LEU A 173 13.11 -0.44 -11.16
C LEU A 173 12.41 -1.57 -11.93
N ILE A 174 13.20 -2.26 -12.76
CA ILE A 174 12.85 -3.56 -13.31
C ILE A 174 13.69 -4.61 -12.58
N TRP A 175 13.03 -5.63 -12.03
CA TRP A 175 13.71 -6.65 -11.22
C TRP A 175 13.03 -8.02 -11.36
N GLU A 176 13.75 -9.09 -11.02
CA GLU A 176 13.20 -10.44 -11.05
C GLU A 176 12.72 -10.87 -9.66
N ASP A 177 11.46 -11.32 -9.58
CA ASP A 177 10.93 -12.09 -8.47
C ASP A 177 11.08 -13.59 -8.76
N PRO A 178 12.05 -14.27 -8.13
CA PRO A 178 12.35 -15.67 -8.44
C PRO A 178 11.22 -16.62 -8.00
N ARG A 179 10.27 -16.15 -7.18
CA ARG A 179 9.16 -16.95 -6.65
C ARG A 179 8.07 -17.18 -7.70
N LEU A 180 7.92 -16.26 -8.65
CA LEU A 180 6.85 -16.25 -9.65
C LEU A 180 7.18 -17.09 -10.87
N VAL A 181 6.16 -17.59 -11.56
CA VAL A 181 6.31 -18.31 -12.84
C VAL A 181 7.02 -17.44 -13.89
N LYS A 182 7.74 -18.08 -14.83
CA LYS A 182 8.63 -17.40 -15.79
C LYS A 182 7.97 -16.26 -16.57
N ASP A 183 6.71 -16.42 -16.94
CA ASP A 183 5.97 -15.42 -17.72
C ASP A 183 5.72 -14.11 -16.94
N HIS A 184 5.88 -14.13 -15.62
CA HIS A 184 5.59 -13.01 -14.71
C HIS A 184 6.68 -12.77 -13.67
N SER A 185 7.85 -13.41 -13.80
CA SER A 185 8.94 -13.21 -12.84
C SER A 185 9.64 -11.87 -13.02
N ILE A 186 9.53 -11.23 -14.19
CA ILE A 186 10.03 -9.87 -14.39
C ILE A 186 8.99 -8.87 -13.91
N ILE A 187 9.35 -8.09 -12.91
CA ILE A 187 8.56 -7.03 -12.32
C ILE A 187 9.02 -5.70 -12.91
N ASP A 188 8.10 -5.00 -13.58
CA ASP A 188 8.29 -3.63 -14.04
C ASP A 188 7.51 -2.69 -13.10
N ASN A 189 8.23 -1.99 -12.22
CA ASN A 189 7.59 -1.06 -11.30
C ASN A 189 7.05 0.18 -12.01
N LYS A 190 7.59 0.56 -13.18
CA LYS A 190 7.10 1.71 -13.93
C LYS A 190 5.66 1.46 -14.37
N GLU A 191 5.39 0.26 -14.90
CA GLU A 191 4.03 -0.15 -15.28
C GLU A 191 3.08 -0.17 -14.06
N ARG A 192 3.55 -0.67 -12.91
CA ARG A 192 2.76 -0.68 -11.66
C ARG A 192 2.41 0.72 -11.18
N VAL A 193 3.40 1.61 -11.17
CA VAL A 193 3.29 3.02 -10.76
C VAL A 193 2.35 3.78 -11.69
N LEU A 194 2.48 3.62 -13.01
CA LEU A 194 1.58 4.25 -13.97
C LEU A 194 0.15 3.72 -13.84
N THR A 195 -0.02 2.43 -13.58
CA THR A 195 -1.35 1.84 -13.31
C THR A 195 -1.97 2.41 -12.04
N ALA A 196 -1.20 2.54 -10.96
CA ALA A 196 -1.67 3.17 -9.72
C ALA A 196 -2.07 4.62 -9.96
N ALA A 197 -1.24 5.39 -10.66
CA ALA A 197 -1.52 6.79 -10.99
C ALA A 197 -2.80 6.93 -11.82
N GLN A 198 -3.00 6.08 -12.83
CA GLN A 198 -4.22 6.08 -13.63
C GLN A 198 -5.46 5.78 -12.78
N LYS A 199 -5.38 4.81 -11.85
CA LYS A 199 -6.48 4.47 -10.95
C LYS A 199 -6.82 5.61 -10.00
N LEU A 200 -5.82 6.20 -9.34
CA LEU A 200 -6.02 7.36 -8.47
C LEU A 200 -6.65 8.54 -9.23
N TYR A 201 -6.07 8.89 -10.37
CA TYR A 201 -6.58 9.99 -11.19
C TYR A 201 -8.04 9.79 -11.62
N SER A 202 -8.36 8.57 -12.08
CA SER A 202 -9.74 8.23 -12.48
C SER A 202 -10.71 8.36 -11.31
N ASN A 203 -10.31 7.93 -10.11
CA ASN A 203 -11.16 8.05 -8.93
C ASN A 203 -11.30 9.50 -8.45
N PHE A 204 -10.26 10.30 -8.52
CA PHE A 204 -10.33 11.73 -8.21
C PHE A 204 -11.27 12.47 -9.16
N LEU A 205 -11.24 12.15 -10.45
CA LEU A 205 -12.18 12.70 -11.43
C LEU A 205 -13.65 12.40 -11.11
N ILE A 206 -13.96 11.25 -10.50
CA ILE A 206 -15.35 10.94 -10.09
C ILE A 206 -15.86 11.99 -9.09
N ILE A 207 -15.00 12.49 -8.22
CA ILE A 207 -15.37 13.47 -7.18
C ILE A 207 -15.47 14.87 -7.77
N THR A 208 -14.48 15.27 -8.57
CA THR A 208 -14.36 16.66 -9.07
C THR A 208 -15.17 16.95 -10.32
N SER A 209 -15.67 15.92 -11.01
CA SER A 209 -16.50 16.07 -12.22
C SER A 209 -18.01 16.09 -11.94
N MET A 210 -18.41 15.97 -10.67
CA MET A 210 -19.81 16.12 -10.22
C MET A 210 -20.13 17.59 -9.94
#